data_AF-A0A7K6YFB5-F1
#
_entry.id   AF-A0A7K6YFB5-F1
#
_cell.length_a   1.000
_cell.length_b   1.000
_cell.length_c   1.000
_cell.angle_alpha   90.00
_cell.angle_beta   90.00
_cell.angle_gamma   90.00
#
_symmetry.space_group_name_H-M   'P 1'
#
loop_
_entity.id
_entity.type
_entity.pdbx_description
1 polymer ?
#
loop_
_entity_poly.entity_id
_entity_poly.type
_entity_poly.pdbx_seq_one_letter_code
_entity_poly.pdbx_strand_id
1 'polypeptide(L)'
;VSEEFQNGEGFGYIVAFRPNGTRGWKEKMVTSSDASKFIYRDESVPPLTPFEVKVGVYNNKGDGPFSPIVVICSAEGEPTAAPIDVKATSLSVSEILVAWKHIKESLGRPQGFEVGYWKDMEQEEAAEKVKTEGNESSILLTGLEGNTLYHLTVRAYNAAGYGPPSTAVRAATKKSPPSQAPSNIMWIQDGSHVSLGWEPVRPLANESDVMGYKVLFRQEGQSNSQVIETQKTSAVVLLPDVGVYIIEVCAVSEGGDGTASPQIRVPSFS
;
A
#
# COMPACT_ATOMS: atom_id res chain seq x y z
N VAL A 1 3.75 56.94 19.04
CA VAL A 1 5.18 56.82 18.70
C VAL A 1 5.27 55.63 17.77
N SER A 2 5.66 55.84 16.51
CA SER A 2 5.82 54.75 15.54
C SER A 2 6.83 53.72 16.08
N GLU A 3 6.67 52.44 15.77
CA GLU A 3 7.48 51.33 16.26
C GLU A 3 8.98 51.52 15.99
N GLU A 4 9.29 52.17 14.85
CA GLU A 4 10.61 52.68 14.43
C GLU A 4 11.29 53.63 15.43
N PHE A 5 10.54 54.34 16.28
CA PHE A 5 11.09 55.21 17.33
C PHE A 5 11.14 54.54 18.72
N GLN A 6 10.63 53.32 18.88
CA GLN A 6 10.69 52.56 20.14
C GLN A 6 11.95 51.69 20.23
N ASN A 7 12.52 51.29 19.09
CA ASN A 7 13.54 50.24 19.02
C ASN A 7 15.00 50.76 18.93
N GLY A 8 15.19 52.07 18.75
CA GLY A 8 16.51 52.68 18.60
C GLY A 8 17.16 52.37 17.25
N GLU A 9 18.06 53.26 16.79
CA GLU A 9 18.75 53.07 15.52
C GLU A 9 19.62 51.80 15.52
N GLY A 10 19.58 51.04 14.43
CA GLY A 10 20.33 49.79 14.29
C GLY A 10 19.74 48.61 15.05
N PHE A 11 18.44 48.65 15.38
CA PHE A 11 17.77 47.55 16.07
C PHE A 11 17.86 46.23 15.30
N GLY A 12 18.18 45.15 16.01
CA GLY A 12 18.12 43.79 15.50
C GLY A 12 18.06 42.77 16.63
N TYR A 13 18.15 41.50 16.27
CA TYR A 13 18.09 40.38 17.20
C TYR A 13 19.43 39.65 17.31
N ILE A 14 19.71 39.08 18.47
CA ILE A 14 20.83 38.16 18.70
C ILE A 14 20.23 36.79 18.99
N VAL A 15 20.41 35.83 18.08
CA VAL A 15 20.01 34.45 18.31
C VAL A 15 21.20 33.69 18.88
N ALA A 16 21.08 33.27 20.14
CA ALA A 16 22.09 32.49 20.83
C ALA A 16 21.59 31.04 21.00
N PHE A 17 22.38 30.07 20.56
CA PHE A 17 22.02 28.65 20.64
C PHE A 17 23.23 27.76 20.93
N ARG A 18 22.97 26.59 21.51
CA ARG A 18 23.98 25.55 21.76
C ARG A 18 23.35 24.17 21.89
N PRO A 19 24.08 23.07 21.62
CA PRO A 19 23.60 21.74 21.94
C PRO A 19 23.28 21.64 23.44
N ASN A 20 22.16 20.99 23.78
CA ASN A 20 21.66 20.95 25.15
C ASN A 20 22.71 20.37 26.12
N GLY A 21 22.93 21.05 27.25
CA GLY A 21 23.90 20.65 28.28
C GLY A 21 25.37 20.99 27.96
N THR A 22 25.68 21.56 26.79
CA THR A 22 27.05 22.01 26.46
C THR A 22 27.37 23.40 26.98
N ARG A 23 28.66 23.74 27.04
CA ARG A 23 29.15 25.08 27.44
C ARG A 23 29.51 25.90 26.19
N GLY A 24 29.31 27.21 26.27
CA GLY A 24 29.57 28.14 25.16
C GLY A 24 28.34 28.35 24.28
N TRP A 25 27.93 29.59 24.10
CA TRP A 25 26.82 29.97 23.22
C TRP A 25 27.38 30.31 21.83
N LYS A 26 26.72 29.80 20.79
CA LYS A 26 26.92 30.30 19.43
C LYS A 26 25.94 31.42 19.18
N GLU A 27 26.44 32.59 18.83
CA GLU A 27 25.61 33.78 18.64
C GLU A 27 25.61 34.20 17.17
N LYS A 28 24.43 34.58 16.68
CA LYS A 28 24.22 35.09 15.33
C LYS A 28 23.33 36.33 15.38
N MET A 29 23.83 37.41 14.77
CA MET A 29 23.08 38.64 14.62
C MET A 29 22.08 38.52 13.46
N VAL A 30 20.86 38.96 13.70
CA VAL A 30 19.79 39.10 12.72
C VAL A 30 19.50 40.59 12.62
N THR A 31 19.99 41.20 11.54
CA THR A 31 20.01 42.66 11.36
C THR A 31 18.68 43.25 10.88
N SER A 32 17.74 42.40 10.47
CA SER A 32 16.40 42.82 10.06
C SER A 32 15.48 42.89 11.28
N SER A 33 14.94 44.09 11.54
CA SER A 33 13.96 44.34 12.60
C SER A 33 12.64 43.60 12.39
N ASP A 34 12.31 43.26 11.14
CA ASP A 34 11.05 42.61 10.77
C ASP A 34 11.20 41.08 10.68
N ALA A 35 12.36 40.55 11.07
CA ALA A 35 12.64 39.12 10.98
C ALA A 35 11.76 38.32 11.95
N SER A 36 10.89 37.46 11.40
CA SER A 36 10.07 36.52 12.16
C SER A 36 10.67 35.11 12.26
N LYS A 37 11.76 34.84 11.54
CA LYS A 37 12.39 33.52 11.46
C LYS A 37 13.89 33.61 11.25
N PHE A 38 14.63 32.76 11.96
CA PHE A 38 16.05 32.50 11.74
C PHE A 38 16.27 31.00 11.46
N ILE A 39 17.11 30.68 10.47
CA ILE A 39 17.45 29.29 10.12
C ILE A 39 18.96 29.13 10.20
N TYR A 40 19.41 28.24 11.08
CA TYR A 40 20.79 27.80 11.15
C TYR A 40 20.93 26.45 10.45
N ARG A 41 21.93 26.31 9.57
CA ARG A 41 22.24 25.05 8.88
C ARG A 41 23.64 24.59 9.26
N ASP A 42 23.74 23.34 9.68
CA ASP A 42 24.97 22.70 10.07
C ASP A 42 24.82 21.19 9.87
N GLU A 43 25.49 20.66 8.85
CA GLU A 43 25.39 19.26 8.44
C GLU A 43 26.07 18.31 9.44
N SER A 44 26.88 18.84 10.36
CA SER A 44 27.52 18.04 11.42
C SER A 44 26.58 17.74 12.60
N VAL A 45 25.42 18.39 12.66
CA VAL A 45 24.45 18.24 13.75
C VAL A 45 23.51 17.08 13.43
N PRO A 46 23.45 16.03 14.28
CA PRO A 46 22.52 14.92 14.07
C PRO A 46 21.05 15.39 14.07
N PRO A 47 20.16 14.68 13.37
CA PRO A 47 18.73 14.94 13.43
C PRO A 47 18.15 14.88 14.84
N LEU A 48 17.08 15.65 15.10
CA LEU A 48 16.38 15.70 16.38
C LEU A 48 17.29 15.99 17.61
N THR A 49 18.45 16.60 17.38
CA THR A 49 19.37 16.99 18.45
C THR A 49 18.75 18.13 19.26
N PRO A 50 18.65 18.03 20.60
CA PRO A 50 18.12 19.11 21.42
C PRO A 50 19.12 20.28 21.51
N PHE A 51 18.61 21.49 21.31
CA PHE A 51 19.32 22.76 21.45
C PHE A 51 18.65 23.62 22.50
N GLU A 52 19.47 24.25 23.32
CA GLU A 52 19.04 25.40 24.11
C GLU A 52 19.15 26.66 23.25
N VAL A 53 18.08 27.45 23.21
CA VAL A 53 18.00 28.67 22.41
C VAL A 53 17.46 29.80 23.27
N LYS A 54 18.04 30.99 23.11
CA LYS A 54 17.52 32.25 23.64
C LYS A 54 17.71 33.35 22.59
N VAL A 55 16.80 34.31 22.58
CA VAL A 55 16.83 35.43 21.64
C VAL A 55 16.94 36.72 22.42
N GLY A 56 17.96 37.52 22.11
CA GLY A 56 18.15 38.86 22.63
C GLY A 56 17.87 39.91 21.56
N VAL A 57 17.90 41.16 21.97
CA VAL A 57 17.80 42.34 21.08
C VAL A 57 19.07 43.17 21.21
N TYR A 58 19.41 43.94 20.19
CA TYR A 58 20.52 44.89 20.25
C TYR A 58 20.18 46.14 19.43
N ASN A 59 20.87 47.24 19.69
CA ASN A 59 20.86 48.44 18.86
C ASN A 59 22.23 49.14 18.92
N ASN A 60 22.37 50.32 18.30
CA ASN A 60 23.63 51.08 18.28
C ASN A 60 24.13 51.53 19.67
N LYS A 61 23.33 51.40 20.73
CA LYS A 61 23.73 51.68 22.12
C LYS A 61 24.26 50.44 22.84
N GLY A 62 23.95 49.24 22.36
CA GLY A 62 24.42 47.98 22.93
C GLY A 62 23.34 46.90 22.94
N ASP A 63 23.62 45.85 23.70
CA ASP A 63 22.78 44.66 23.79
C ASP A 63 21.70 44.82 24.88
N GLY A 64 20.47 44.46 24.54
CA GLY A 64 19.35 44.37 25.47
C GLY A 64 19.26 42.99 26.14
N PRO A 65 18.22 42.76 26.97
CA PRO A 65 18.05 41.50 27.67
C PRO A 65 17.74 40.35 26.70
N PHE A 66 18.20 39.15 27.06
CA PHE A 66 17.79 37.90 26.40
C PHE A 66 16.45 37.39 26.94
N SER A 67 15.73 36.67 26.08
CA SER A 67 14.59 35.84 26.48
C SER A 67 15.02 34.73 27.46
N PRO A 68 14.06 34.07 28.13
CA PRO A 68 14.29 32.78 28.75
C PRO A 68 14.88 31.76 27.75
N ILE A 69 15.62 30.79 28.27
CA ILE A 69 16.14 29.67 27.49
C ILE A 69 15.00 28.68 27.24
N VAL A 70 14.82 28.30 25.98
CA VAL A 70 13.92 27.23 25.55
C VAL A 70 14.72 26.08 24.96
N VAL A 71 14.22 24.86 25.12
CA VAL A 71 14.80 23.67 24.48
C VAL A 71 13.97 23.32 23.25
N ILE A 72 14.60 23.28 22.08
CA ILE A 72 14.00 22.86 20.80
C ILE A 72 14.84 21.75 20.17
N CYS A 73 14.30 21.02 19.20
CA CYS A 73 15.09 20.04 18.43
C CYS A 73 15.51 20.61 17.07
N SER A 74 16.66 20.15 16.56
CA SER A 74 17.03 20.31 15.14
C SER A 74 16.00 19.62 14.22
N ALA A 75 16.07 19.91 12.93
CA ALA A 75 15.17 19.29 11.94
C ALA A 75 15.22 17.75 12.01
N GLU A 76 14.10 17.12 11.64
CA GLU A 76 14.07 15.68 11.38
C GLU A 76 15.02 15.33 10.22
N GLY A 77 15.61 14.15 10.30
CA GLY A 77 16.40 13.56 9.23
C GLY A 77 15.55 12.56 8.45
N GLU A 78 16.09 12.08 7.33
CA GLU A 78 15.47 11.00 6.58
C GLU A 78 15.33 9.73 7.46
N PRO A 79 14.31 8.89 7.22
CA PRO A 79 14.19 7.62 7.94
C PRO A 79 15.46 6.78 7.78
N THR A 80 16.10 6.39 8.87
CA THR A 80 17.43 5.73 8.78
C THR A 80 17.35 4.21 8.61
N ALA A 81 16.18 3.61 8.73
CA ALA A 81 15.99 2.17 8.71
C ALA A 81 15.02 1.75 7.59
N ALA A 82 15.38 0.68 6.87
CA ALA A 82 14.49 0.06 5.91
C ALA A 82 13.37 -0.73 6.62
N PRO A 83 12.18 -0.85 6.02
CA PRO A 83 11.17 -1.81 6.44
C PRO A 83 11.72 -3.25 6.47
N ILE A 84 11.24 -4.04 7.42
CA ILE A 84 11.66 -5.43 7.67
C ILE A 84 10.48 -6.39 7.48
N ASP A 85 10.76 -7.70 7.35
CA ASP A 85 9.73 -8.74 7.18
C ASP A 85 8.78 -8.41 6.00
N VAL A 86 9.35 -7.86 4.92
CA VAL A 86 8.60 -7.54 3.70
C VAL A 86 8.15 -8.85 3.05
N LYS A 87 6.86 -8.94 2.74
CA LYS A 87 6.22 -10.08 2.09
C LYS A 87 5.35 -9.58 0.95
N ALA A 88 5.39 -10.30 -0.16
CA ALA A 88 4.52 -10.09 -1.29
C ALA A 88 3.70 -11.36 -1.51
N THR A 89 2.37 -11.23 -1.54
CA THR A 89 1.43 -12.34 -1.70
C THR A 89 0.56 -12.12 -2.91
N SER A 90 0.58 -13.07 -3.85
CA SER A 90 -0.21 -13.02 -5.07
C SER A 90 -1.67 -13.33 -4.77
N LEU A 91 -2.57 -12.39 -5.07
CA LEU A 91 -3.99 -12.55 -4.80
C LEU A 91 -4.77 -12.97 -6.04
N SER A 92 -4.45 -12.39 -7.20
CA SER A 92 -5.15 -12.63 -8.46
C SER A 92 -4.21 -12.53 -9.67
N VAL A 93 -4.80 -12.52 -10.87
CA VAL A 93 -4.08 -12.31 -12.13
C VAL A 93 -3.46 -10.92 -12.25
N SER A 94 -3.90 -9.96 -11.45
CA SER A 94 -3.46 -8.57 -11.59
C SER A 94 -3.18 -7.88 -10.26
N GLU A 95 -3.13 -8.65 -9.16
CA GLU A 95 -3.05 -8.09 -7.81
C GLU A 95 -2.04 -8.83 -6.93
N ILE A 96 -1.21 -8.04 -6.24
CA ILE A 96 -0.23 -8.51 -5.25
C ILE A 96 -0.39 -7.66 -3.99
N LEU A 97 -0.62 -8.31 -2.84
CA LEU A 97 -0.59 -7.66 -1.54
C LEU A 97 0.85 -7.62 -1.02
N VAL A 98 1.36 -6.43 -0.75
CA VAL A 98 2.67 -6.22 -0.15
C VAL A 98 2.47 -5.79 1.30
N ALA A 99 3.11 -6.48 2.24
CA ALA A 99 3.02 -6.19 3.67
C ALA A 99 4.41 -6.21 4.31
N TRP A 100 4.63 -5.38 5.32
CA TRP A 100 5.92 -5.24 6.00
C TRP A 100 5.75 -4.91 7.48
N LYS A 101 6.86 -4.87 8.20
CA LYS A 101 6.98 -4.32 9.55
C LYS A 101 7.95 -3.15 9.55
N HIS A 102 7.74 -2.20 10.45
CA HIS A 102 8.63 -1.05 10.60
C HIS A 102 9.05 -0.86 12.07
N ILE A 103 10.29 -0.44 12.27
CA ILE A 103 10.88 -0.21 13.58
C ILE A 103 10.47 1.17 14.08
N LYS A 104 9.61 1.23 15.11
CA LYS A 104 9.10 2.52 15.66
C LYS A 104 10.20 3.45 16.19
N GLU A 105 11.38 2.91 16.49
CA GLU A 105 12.52 3.63 17.09
C GLU A 105 13.54 4.14 16.06
N SER A 106 13.26 4.08 14.76
CA SER A 106 14.14 4.70 13.75
C SER A 106 14.12 6.23 13.85
N LEU A 107 15.29 6.86 13.65
CA LEU A 107 15.38 8.30 13.51
C LEU A 107 14.62 8.73 12.25
N GLY A 108 13.90 9.85 12.34
CA GLY A 108 13.10 10.36 11.22
C GLY A 108 11.77 9.64 11.02
N ARG A 109 10.97 9.48 12.09
CA ARG A 109 9.65 8.82 12.13
C ARG A 109 8.92 8.88 10.77
N PRO A 110 8.58 7.73 10.15
CA PRO A 110 7.92 7.74 8.85
C PRO A 110 6.56 8.43 8.89
N GLN A 111 6.28 9.19 7.83
CA GLN A 111 4.94 9.67 7.53
C GLN A 111 4.19 8.67 6.66
N GLY A 112 4.92 7.87 5.87
CA GLY A 112 4.40 6.73 5.14
C GLY A 112 5.49 5.92 4.47
N PHE A 113 5.09 5.05 3.54
CA PHE A 113 5.98 4.15 2.80
C PHE A 113 5.74 4.25 1.30
N GLU A 114 6.79 3.98 0.54
CA GLU A 114 6.75 3.86 -0.91
C GLU A 114 7.17 2.44 -1.29
N VAL A 115 6.35 1.80 -2.12
CA VAL A 115 6.64 0.51 -2.73
C VAL A 115 7.09 0.76 -4.17
N GLY A 116 8.30 0.31 -4.50
CA GLY A 116 8.79 0.23 -5.87
C GLY A 116 8.58 -1.18 -6.41
N TYR A 117 8.10 -1.33 -7.64
CA TYR A 117 7.97 -2.64 -8.29
C TYR A 117 8.30 -2.58 -9.78
N TRP A 118 8.88 -3.66 -10.29
CA TRP A 118 9.27 -3.82 -11.70
C TRP A 118 9.22 -5.29 -12.12
N LYS A 119 9.11 -5.56 -13.41
CA LYS A 119 9.08 -6.94 -13.93
C LYS A 119 10.47 -7.55 -13.90
N ASP A 120 10.55 -8.87 -13.82
CA ASP A 120 11.83 -9.61 -13.78
C ASP A 120 12.77 -9.32 -14.96
N MET A 121 12.20 -8.96 -16.11
CA MET A 121 12.94 -8.63 -17.34
C MET A 121 13.34 -7.15 -17.43
N GLU A 122 12.94 -6.33 -16.46
CA GLU A 122 13.20 -4.89 -16.38
C GLU A 122 14.29 -4.59 -15.34
N GLN A 123 14.89 -3.40 -15.41
CA GLN A 123 15.83 -2.93 -14.39
C GLN A 123 15.09 -2.16 -13.30
N GLU A 124 15.65 -2.11 -12.10
CA GLU A 124 15.07 -1.42 -10.93
C GLU A 124 14.83 0.07 -11.18
N GLU A 125 15.62 0.71 -12.05
CA GLU A 125 15.46 2.10 -12.44
C GLU A 125 14.13 2.38 -13.17
N ALA A 126 13.54 1.35 -13.78
CA ALA A 126 12.23 1.41 -14.42
C ALA A 126 11.07 1.16 -13.45
N ALA A 127 11.34 0.98 -12.16
CA ALA A 127 10.32 0.65 -11.18
C ALA A 127 9.21 1.70 -11.11
N GLU A 128 7.98 1.22 -11.23
CA GLU A 128 6.79 1.96 -10.85
C GLU A 128 6.75 2.11 -9.34
N LYS A 129 6.16 3.22 -8.86
CA LYS A 129 6.18 3.60 -7.44
C LYS A 129 4.79 3.96 -6.97
N VAL A 130 4.38 3.36 -5.85
CA VAL A 130 3.10 3.64 -5.21
C VAL A 130 3.34 3.90 -3.74
N LYS A 131 2.63 4.88 -3.17
CA LYS A 131 2.76 5.29 -1.77
C LYS A 131 1.57 4.83 -0.95
N THR A 132 1.81 4.53 0.31
CA THR A 132 0.73 4.31 1.29
C THR A 132 0.07 5.61 1.70
N GLU A 133 -1.19 5.51 2.11
CA GLU A 133 -1.89 6.58 2.81
C GLU A 133 -1.45 6.57 4.28
N GLY A 134 -0.61 7.53 4.67
CA GLY A 134 -0.08 7.59 6.02
C GLY A 134 0.79 6.37 6.36
N ASN A 135 0.79 5.99 7.63
CA ASN A 135 1.70 4.98 8.21
C ASN A 135 1.11 3.56 8.20
N GLU A 136 0.48 3.17 7.10
CA GLU A 136 0.04 1.79 6.87
C GLU A 136 1.24 0.85 6.67
N SER A 137 1.07 -0.43 7.03
CA SER A 137 2.11 -1.46 6.92
C SER A 137 1.87 -2.45 5.79
N SER A 138 0.97 -2.11 4.86
CA SER A 138 0.67 -2.91 3.68
C SER A 138 0.06 -2.06 2.58
N ILE A 139 0.15 -2.52 1.34
CA ILE A 139 -0.54 -1.95 0.20
C ILE A 139 -0.93 -3.04 -0.81
N LEU A 140 -2.08 -2.86 -1.45
CA LEU A 140 -2.51 -3.72 -2.55
C LEU A 140 -2.08 -3.08 -3.87
N LEU A 141 -1.19 -3.75 -4.60
CA LEU A 141 -0.87 -3.39 -5.97
C LEU A 141 -1.93 -4.00 -6.89
N THR A 142 -2.45 -3.21 -7.82
CA THR A 142 -3.53 -3.58 -8.74
C THR A 142 -3.16 -3.24 -10.18
N GLY A 143 -3.80 -3.87 -11.17
CA GLY A 143 -3.57 -3.59 -12.58
C GLY A 143 -2.24 -4.14 -13.12
N LEU A 144 -1.65 -5.12 -12.41
CA LEU A 144 -0.44 -5.80 -12.84
C LEU A 144 -0.73 -6.71 -14.04
N GLU A 145 0.29 -6.92 -14.87
CA GLU A 145 0.26 -7.93 -15.94
C GLU A 145 0.23 -9.34 -15.34
N GLY A 146 -0.70 -10.18 -15.84
CA GLY A 146 -0.86 -11.55 -15.35
C GLY A 146 0.27 -12.49 -15.75
N ASN A 147 0.40 -13.60 -15.01
CA ASN A 147 1.48 -14.57 -15.15
C ASN A 147 2.89 -13.94 -15.23
N THR A 148 3.12 -12.83 -14.53
CA THR A 148 4.37 -12.08 -14.56
C THR A 148 5.03 -12.05 -13.19
N LEU A 149 6.35 -12.27 -13.16
CA LEU A 149 7.17 -12.18 -11.95
C LEU A 149 7.61 -10.74 -11.73
N TYR A 150 7.29 -10.20 -10.55
CA TYR A 150 7.69 -8.86 -10.11
C TYR A 150 8.72 -8.93 -8.99
N HIS A 151 9.62 -7.95 -9.00
CA HIS A 151 10.45 -7.58 -7.85
C HIS A 151 9.83 -6.39 -7.17
N LEU A 152 9.88 -6.36 -5.83
CA LEU A 152 9.26 -5.32 -5.02
C LEU A 152 10.19 -4.89 -3.89
N THR A 153 10.33 -3.59 -3.70
CA THR A 153 11.06 -2.98 -2.58
C THR A 153 10.15 -2.03 -1.82
N VAL A 154 10.39 -1.85 -0.51
CA VAL A 154 9.66 -0.90 0.32
C VAL A 154 10.64 0.02 1.00
N ARG A 155 10.37 1.33 1.00
CA ARG A 155 11.14 2.32 1.75
C ARG A 155 10.24 3.27 2.52
N ALA A 156 10.68 3.72 3.68
CA ALA A 156 9.98 4.72 4.46
C ALA A 156 10.26 6.13 3.91
N TYR A 157 9.33 7.06 4.08
CA TYR A 157 9.55 8.48 3.78
C TYR A 157 8.96 9.40 4.86
N ASN A 158 9.53 10.59 4.98
CA ASN A 158 9.02 11.69 5.78
C ASN A 158 9.28 13.05 5.07
N ALA A 159 9.06 14.17 5.76
CA ALA A 159 9.28 15.50 5.19
C ALA A 159 10.76 15.82 4.88
N ALA A 160 11.71 15.11 5.49
CA ALA A 160 13.14 15.27 5.22
C ALA A 160 13.59 14.49 3.97
N GLY A 161 12.93 13.37 3.66
CA GLY A 161 13.23 12.56 2.47
C GLY A 161 12.89 11.09 2.61
N TYR A 162 13.60 10.24 1.87
CA TYR A 162 13.38 8.79 1.83
C TYR A 162 14.48 8.05 2.57
N GLY A 163 14.09 7.02 3.31
CA GLY A 163 15.04 6.09 3.90
C GLY A 163 15.58 5.07 2.91
N PRO A 164 16.48 4.19 3.38
CA PRO A 164 17.00 3.11 2.54
C PRO A 164 15.88 2.13 2.15
N PRO A 165 15.93 1.55 0.94
CA PRO A 165 15.00 0.51 0.51
C PRO A 165 15.27 -0.81 1.25
N SER A 166 14.20 -1.59 1.43
CA SER A 166 14.31 -2.99 1.84
C SER A 166 15.05 -3.80 0.78
N THR A 167 15.51 -4.99 1.17
CA THR A 167 15.88 -6.01 0.19
C THR A 167 14.68 -6.31 -0.72
N ALA A 168 14.94 -6.51 -2.01
CA ALA A 168 13.89 -6.86 -2.97
C ALA A 168 13.27 -8.22 -2.63
N VAL A 169 11.95 -8.29 -2.64
CA VAL A 169 11.17 -9.53 -2.57
C VAL A 169 10.55 -9.81 -3.92
N ARG A 170 10.22 -11.08 -4.20
CA ARG A 170 9.67 -11.50 -5.48
C ARG A 170 8.29 -12.12 -5.29
N ALA A 171 7.37 -11.78 -6.19
CA ALA A 171 6.07 -12.43 -6.27
C ALA A 171 5.58 -12.44 -7.72
N ALA A 172 4.94 -13.53 -8.13
CA ALA A 172 4.34 -13.65 -9.45
C ALA A 172 2.83 -13.48 -9.34
N THR A 173 2.24 -12.63 -10.18
CA THR A 173 0.78 -12.63 -10.40
C THR A 173 0.33 -13.98 -10.91
N LYS A 174 -0.90 -14.39 -10.59
CA LYS A 174 -1.40 -15.70 -11.00
C LYS A 174 -1.61 -15.77 -12.51
N LYS A 175 -1.68 -16.99 -13.04
CA LYS A 175 -2.11 -17.26 -14.42
C LYS A 175 -3.60 -17.00 -14.55
N SER A 176 -4.06 -16.73 -15.77
CA SER A 176 -5.48 -16.59 -16.07
C SER A 176 -6.24 -17.88 -15.75
N PRO A 177 -7.51 -17.79 -15.31
CA PRO A 177 -8.32 -18.98 -15.14
C PRO A 177 -8.53 -19.70 -16.49
N PRO A 178 -8.90 -20.99 -16.48
CA PRO A 178 -9.14 -21.75 -17.70
C PRO A 178 -10.16 -21.06 -18.62
N SER A 179 -9.78 -20.81 -19.87
CA SER A 179 -10.66 -20.20 -20.88
C SER A 179 -11.66 -21.19 -21.48
N GLN A 180 -11.40 -22.48 -21.35
CA GLN A 180 -12.31 -23.54 -21.80
C GLN A 180 -13.39 -23.80 -20.76
N ALA A 181 -14.65 -23.81 -21.21
CA ALA A 181 -15.77 -24.19 -20.38
C ALA A 181 -15.86 -25.73 -20.21
N PRO A 182 -16.48 -26.23 -19.13
CA PRO A 182 -16.79 -27.65 -19.00
C PRO A 182 -17.59 -28.18 -20.19
N SER A 183 -17.10 -29.25 -20.82
CA SER A 183 -17.71 -29.89 -21.99
C SER A 183 -18.54 -31.11 -21.60
N ASN A 184 -19.38 -31.55 -22.54
CA ASN A 184 -20.17 -32.78 -22.44
C ASN A 184 -20.99 -32.86 -21.13
N ILE A 185 -21.64 -31.75 -20.79
CA ILE A 185 -22.48 -31.69 -19.60
C ILE A 185 -23.73 -32.53 -19.83
N MET A 186 -23.85 -33.58 -19.03
CA MET A 186 -25.00 -34.46 -18.96
C MET A 186 -25.75 -34.17 -17.67
N TRP A 187 -27.08 -34.26 -17.74
CA TRP A 187 -27.90 -34.07 -16.55
C TRP A 187 -29.12 -34.98 -16.58
N ILE A 188 -29.56 -35.36 -15.39
CA ILE A 188 -30.76 -36.18 -15.16
C ILE A 188 -31.52 -35.54 -14.01
N GLN A 189 -32.82 -35.36 -14.19
CA GLN A 189 -33.71 -34.83 -13.18
C GLN A 189 -34.57 -35.95 -12.57
N ASP A 190 -34.62 -35.99 -11.24
CA ASP A 190 -35.48 -36.87 -10.45
C ASP A 190 -36.25 -36.01 -9.43
N GLY A 191 -37.51 -35.73 -9.75
CA GLY A 191 -38.32 -34.75 -9.02
C GLY A 191 -37.67 -33.37 -9.00
N SER A 192 -37.36 -32.88 -7.80
CA SER A 192 -36.68 -31.60 -7.55
C SER A 192 -35.15 -31.67 -7.60
N HIS A 193 -34.56 -32.86 -7.76
CA HIS A 193 -33.11 -33.05 -7.78
C HIS A 193 -32.59 -33.14 -9.21
N VAL A 194 -31.57 -32.37 -9.54
CA VAL A 194 -30.88 -32.40 -10.83
C VAL A 194 -29.45 -32.88 -10.60
N SER A 195 -29.15 -34.08 -11.08
CA SER A 195 -27.78 -34.62 -11.06
C SER A 195 -27.06 -34.21 -12.34
N LEU A 196 -25.93 -33.52 -12.19
CA LEU A 196 -25.08 -33.03 -13.26
C LEU A 196 -23.77 -33.83 -13.30
N GLY A 197 -23.26 -34.08 -14.50
CA GLY A 197 -21.93 -34.61 -14.74
C GLY A 197 -21.31 -33.99 -15.99
N TRP A 198 -20.00 -33.77 -15.98
CA TRP A 198 -19.28 -33.14 -17.09
C TRP A 198 -17.88 -33.71 -17.24
N GLU A 199 -17.22 -33.38 -18.34
CA GLU A 199 -15.82 -33.73 -18.54
C GLU A 199 -14.88 -32.76 -17.82
N PRO A 200 -13.74 -33.25 -17.29
CA PRO A 200 -12.76 -32.38 -16.67
C PRO A 200 -12.21 -31.33 -17.64
N VAL A 201 -12.22 -30.06 -17.23
CA VAL A 201 -11.56 -28.97 -17.96
C VAL A 201 -10.04 -29.17 -17.89
N ARG A 202 -9.37 -29.09 -19.05
CA ARG A 202 -7.92 -29.17 -19.14
C ARG A 202 -7.36 -27.77 -19.42
N PRO A 203 -6.64 -27.15 -18.46
CA PRO A 203 -6.07 -25.82 -18.66
C PRO A 203 -4.95 -25.86 -19.71
N LEU A 204 -4.78 -24.75 -20.43
CA LEU A 204 -3.62 -24.50 -21.27
C LEU A 204 -2.37 -24.25 -20.40
N ALA A 205 -1.18 -24.39 -20.97
CA ALA A 205 0.08 -24.23 -20.23
C ALA A 205 0.24 -22.83 -19.56
N ASN A 206 -0.38 -21.80 -20.14
CA ASN A 206 -0.40 -20.42 -19.65
C ASN A 206 -1.60 -20.10 -18.75
N GLU A 207 -2.44 -21.08 -18.42
CA GLU A 207 -3.60 -20.93 -17.53
C GLU A 207 -3.33 -21.56 -16.16
N SER A 208 -4.13 -21.17 -15.16
CA SER A 208 -4.09 -21.75 -13.83
C SER A 208 -4.72 -23.15 -13.81
N ASP A 209 -4.18 -24.00 -12.94
CA ASP A 209 -4.70 -25.34 -12.73
C ASP A 209 -6.12 -25.32 -12.15
N VAL A 210 -6.96 -26.24 -12.61
CA VAL A 210 -8.32 -26.42 -12.12
C VAL A 210 -8.26 -26.99 -10.69
N MET A 211 -8.78 -26.25 -9.72
CA MET A 211 -8.90 -26.67 -8.33
C MET A 211 -10.29 -27.23 -8.00
N GLY A 212 -11.29 -26.97 -8.85
CA GLY A 212 -12.66 -27.42 -8.67
C GLY A 212 -13.61 -26.79 -9.67
N TYR A 213 -14.91 -26.84 -9.36
CA TYR A 213 -15.98 -26.32 -10.18
C TYR A 213 -17.02 -25.61 -9.31
N LYS A 214 -17.64 -24.60 -9.91
CA LYS A 214 -18.85 -23.94 -9.39
C LYS A 214 -20.02 -24.29 -10.30
N VAL A 215 -21.14 -24.67 -9.68
CA VAL A 215 -22.44 -24.79 -10.34
C VAL A 215 -23.27 -23.62 -9.89
N LEU A 216 -23.52 -22.68 -10.80
CA LEU A 216 -24.38 -21.53 -10.58
C LEU A 216 -25.78 -21.88 -11.09
N PHE A 217 -26.79 -21.66 -10.26
CA PHE A 217 -28.17 -21.87 -10.68
C PHE A 217 -29.08 -20.78 -10.16
N ARG A 218 -30.08 -20.42 -10.98
CA ARG A 218 -31.07 -19.38 -10.65
C ARG A 218 -32.38 -19.67 -11.33
N GLN A 219 -33.48 -19.23 -10.74
CA GLN A 219 -34.76 -19.27 -11.43
C GLN A 219 -34.77 -18.24 -12.57
N GLU A 220 -35.33 -18.61 -13.72
CA GLU A 220 -35.44 -17.75 -14.88
C GLU A 220 -36.23 -16.47 -14.52
N GLY A 221 -35.66 -15.31 -14.85
CA GLY A 221 -36.20 -13.99 -14.46
C GLY A 221 -35.71 -13.46 -13.11
N GLN A 222 -35.05 -14.28 -12.27
CA GLN A 222 -34.40 -13.80 -11.05
C GLN A 222 -32.93 -13.45 -11.28
N SER A 223 -32.45 -12.44 -10.55
CA SER A 223 -31.04 -12.01 -10.54
C SER A 223 -30.20 -12.77 -9.52
N ASN A 224 -30.82 -13.32 -8.46
CA ASN A 224 -30.08 -13.99 -7.41
C ASN A 224 -29.71 -15.42 -7.83
N SER A 225 -28.41 -15.70 -7.91
CA SER A 225 -27.87 -17.02 -8.22
C SER A 225 -27.39 -17.72 -6.96
N GLN A 226 -27.74 -18.99 -6.82
CA GLN A 226 -27.16 -19.88 -5.83
C GLN A 226 -25.93 -20.57 -6.43
N VAL A 227 -24.96 -20.90 -5.58
CA VAL A 227 -23.68 -21.49 -6.01
C VAL A 227 -23.41 -22.76 -5.20
N ILE A 228 -23.00 -23.82 -5.89
CA ILE A 228 -22.50 -25.06 -5.30
C ILE A 228 -21.05 -25.23 -5.75
N GLU A 229 -20.14 -25.43 -4.79
CA GLU A 229 -18.74 -25.72 -5.06
C GLU A 229 -18.46 -27.22 -4.92
N THR A 230 -17.69 -27.77 -5.85
CA THR A 230 -17.31 -29.19 -5.86
C THR A 230 -15.92 -29.37 -6.45
N GLN A 231 -15.17 -30.33 -5.93
CA GLN A 231 -13.89 -30.75 -6.54
C GLN A 231 -14.07 -31.89 -7.56
N LYS A 232 -15.30 -32.44 -7.66
CA LYS A 232 -15.64 -33.50 -8.59
C LYS A 232 -16.19 -32.91 -9.89
N THR A 233 -16.17 -33.68 -10.97
CA THR A 233 -16.85 -33.32 -12.22
C THR A 233 -18.34 -33.67 -12.22
N SER A 234 -18.96 -33.54 -11.04
CA SER A 234 -20.37 -33.79 -10.82
C SER A 234 -20.88 -33.02 -9.60
N ALA A 235 -22.17 -32.71 -9.63
CA ALA A 235 -22.89 -32.04 -8.56
C ALA A 235 -24.37 -32.41 -8.61
N VAL A 236 -25.07 -32.24 -7.49
CA VAL A 236 -26.53 -32.37 -7.41
C VAL A 236 -27.10 -31.01 -7.01
N VAL A 237 -28.02 -30.49 -7.80
CA VAL A 237 -28.74 -29.24 -7.55
C VAL A 237 -30.15 -29.58 -7.06
N LEU A 238 -30.59 -28.95 -5.98
CA LEU A 238 -31.97 -29.01 -5.52
C LEU A 238 -32.72 -27.78 -6.03
N LEU A 239 -33.79 -27.99 -6.79
CA LEU A 239 -34.67 -26.94 -7.30
C LEU A 239 -35.87 -26.78 -6.34
N PRO A 240 -35.88 -25.73 -5.49
CA PRO A 240 -36.85 -25.65 -4.39
C PRO A 240 -38.28 -25.35 -4.84
N ASP A 241 -38.45 -24.56 -5.90
CA ASP A 241 -39.75 -24.06 -6.35
C ASP A 241 -40.09 -24.58 -7.75
N VAL A 242 -41.37 -24.49 -8.10
CA VAL A 242 -41.85 -24.76 -9.46
C VAL A 242 -41.42 -23.63 -10.38
N GLY A 243 -40.82 -23.95 -11.52
CA GLY A 243 -40.38 -22.97 -12.50
C GLY A 243 -39.23 -23.45 -13.37
N VAL A 244 -38.76 -22.60 -14.26
CA VAL A 244 -37.59 -22.89 -15.10
C VAL A 244 -36.34 -22.35 -14.41
N TYR A 245 -35.33 -23.20 -14.25
CA TYR A 245 -34.04 -22.82 -13.72
C TYR A 245 -32.99 -22.80 -14.82
N ILE A 246 -32.10 -21.82 -14.73
CA ILE A 246 -30.90 -21.72 -15.55
C ILE A 246 -29.73 -22.21 -14.70
N ILE A 247 -29.00 -23.19 -15.21
CA ILE A 247 -27.82 -23.78 -14.58
C ILE A 247 -26.61 -23.59 -15.49
N GLU A 248 -25.50 -23.13 -14.91
CA GLU A 248 -24.21 -22.92 -15.57
C GLU A 248 -23.12 -23.56 -14.71
N VAL A 249 -22.11 -24.16 -15.34
CA VAL A 249 -20.96 -24.75 -14.65
C VAL A 249 -19.69 -24.07 -15.13
N CYS A 250 -18.82 -23.63 -14.21
CA CYS A 250 -17.50 -23.12 -14.56
C CYS A 250 -16.41 -23.81 -13.73
N ALA A 251 -15.19 -23.85 -14.27
CA ALA A 251 -14.02 -24.29 -13.52
C ALA A 251 -13.57 -23.18 -12.55
N VAL A 252 -12.97 -23.56 -11.42
CA VAL A 252 -12.37 -22.65 -10.45
C VAL A 252 -10.89 -22.93 -10.38
N SER A 253 -10.09 -21.87 -10.36
CA SER A 253 -8.63 -21.93 -10.29
C SER A 253 -8.10 -20.84 -9.35
N GLU A 254 -6.79 -20.84 -9.10
CA GLU A 254 -6.17 -19.76 -8.33
C GLU A 254 -6.36 -18.38 -9.00
N GLY A 255 -6.39 -18.34 -10.34
CA GLY A 255 -6.61 -17.12 -11.14
C GLY A 255 -8.05 -16.60 -11.15
N GLY A 256 -8.98 -17.32 -10.50
CA GLY A 256 -10.39 -16.99 -10.45
C GLY A 256 -11.28 -18.04 -11.13
N ASP A 257 -12.50 -17.60 -11.47
CA ASP A 257 -13.50 -18.43 -12.14
C ASP A 257 -13.25 -18.44 -13.66
N GLY A 258 -13.23 -19.64 -14.24
CA GLY A 258 -13.07 -19.85 -15.68
C GLY A 258 -14.35 -19.59 -16.47
N THR A 259 -14.29 -19.84 -17.77
CA THR A 259 -15.45 -19.66 -18.66
C THR A 259 -16.60 -20.58 -18.25
N ALA A 260 -17.80 -20.01 -18.13
CA ALA A 260 -19.02 -20.76 -17.85
C ALA A 260 -19.46 -21.59 -19.06
N SER A 261 -20.06 -22.74 -18.77
CA SER A 261 -20.72 -23.58 -19.76
C SER A 261 -21.89 -22.86 -20.42
N PRO A 262 -22.38 -23.37 -21.57
CA PRO A 262 -23.69 -23.00 -22.06
C PRO A 262 -24.78 -23.21 -21.00
N GLN A 263 -25.80 -22.35 -21.04
CA GLN A 263 -26.92 -22.40 -20.10
C GLN A 263 -27.75 -23.66 -20.28
N ILE A 264 -27.95 -24.38 -19.19
CA ILE A 264 -28.87 -25.51 -19.12
C ILE A 264 -30.18 -25.01 -18.56
N ARG A 265 -31.27 -25.21 -19.29
CA ARG A 265 -32.62 -24.83 -18.84
C ARG A 265 -33.34 -26.06 -18.34
N VAL A 266 -33.62 -26.10 -17.04
CA VAL A 266 -34.26 -27.24 -16.38
C VAL A 266 -35.60 -26.81 -15.80
N PRO A 267 -36.73 -27.39 -16.25
CA PRO A 267 -38.02 -27.14 -15.63
C PRO A 267 -38.21 -28.00 -14.36
N SER A 268 -38.48 -27.34 -13.25
CA SER A 268 -38.89 -27.96 -11.99
C SER A 268 -40.41 -28.09 -11.95
N PHE A 269 -40.91 -29.29 -11.67
CA PHE A 269 -42.34 -29.59 -11.55
C PHE A 269 -42.62 -30.16 -10.15
N SER A 270 -43.81 -29.87 -9.62
CA SER A 270 -44.32 -30.41 -8.35
C SER A 270 -44.58 -31.92 -8.43
#